data_AF-A0A4Q5WK27-F1
#
_entry.id   AF-A0A4Q5WK27-F1
#
_cell.length_a   1.000
_cell.length_b   1.000
_cell.length_c   1.000
_cell.angle_alpha   90.00
_cell.angle_beta   90.00
_cell.angle_gamma   90.00
#
_symmetry.space_group_name_H-M   'P 1'
#
loop_
_entity.id
_entity.type
_entity.pdbx_description
1 polymer ?
#
loop_
_entity_poly.entity_id
_entity_poly.type
_entity_poly.pdbx_seq_one_letter_code
_entity_poly.pdbx_strand_id
1 'polypeptide(L)'
;MSNIEVSARRAAIEAKVACFGYDVISGMLAMYLAPQITYYFSGRGSPTWLDFFVSIAFGVAAVFALWLRGVHRQVWRHTSLRDVVRIFQAVALTHLMSLPILILAKTLQDYPLTSIYLQFPIWLAMLMVVRLWARGRNTGDLSAIFRREPMYAPRALVVGPAAHVAEALRASRKATSGPPIRPIGIVETSGQHLGRDIESVQVLGGIDQLATLFDHYTARFGETPWIAIAAPPEDRRTMDAALAVASARKGTLLRIGPKAMLEPIRPADLLARPERRLDMAPVAELVSGARVFITGGGGTIGGELARQCAALGPSELTIYDSSEFNVFEIDQELSRAYPNVVRRMVIGDVRDEIRLEQSMREAAPDLVIHAAALKHVPLMELNPNEAILTNVLGARRCATIAAALGVRAFTFISTDKAVNPTNVMGATKRAAELFLQAFAPTAPGTRFSLVRFGNVLGSKGSVAPLFEKQIAEGGPVTVTHPDMTRYFMSVEEASALVLQAAAMSAKSDVEEAVLYVLDMGEPVRVIELAEKMIRMKGLT
;
A
#
# COMPACT_ATOMS: atom_id res chain seq x y z
N MET A 1 0.78 -26.20 -18.36
CA MET A 1 1.68 -25.95 -17.21
C MET A 1 3.07 -25.76 -17.76
N SER A 2 3.72 -24.64 -17.46
CA SER A 2 5.06 -24.35 -17.98
C SER A 2 6.10 -25.24 -17.28
N ASN A 3 7.23 -25.53 -17.95
CA ASN A 3 8.35 -26.29 -17.34
C ASN A 3 8.85 -25.68 -16.01
N ILE A 4 8.57 -24.39 -15.79
CA ILE A 4 8.93 -23.64 -14.58
C ILE A 4 8.00 -23.97 -13.40
N GLU A 5 6.68 -24.09 -13.64
CA GLU A 5 5.71 -24.50 -12.60
C GLU A 5 6.00 -25.91 -12.07
N VAL A 6 6.43 -26.82 -12.97
CA VAL A 6 6.79 -28.19 -12.61
C VAL A 6 8.05 -28.21 -11.74
N SER A 7 9.05 -27.40 -12.08
CA SER A 7 10.31 -27.29 -11.33
C SER A 7 10.12 -26.72 -9.92
N ALA A 8 9.37 -25.62 -9.78
CA ALA A 8 9.12 -24.97 -8.49
C ALA A 8 8.27 -25.85 -7.55
N ARG A 9 7.28 -26.56 -8.11
CA ARG A 9 6.46 -27.53 -7.36
C ARG A 9 7.28 -28.72 -6.90
N ARG A 10 8.18 -29.22 -7.75
CA ARG A 10 9.10 -30.32 -7.42
C ARG A 10 10.04 -29.94 -6.28
N ALA A 11 10.69 -28.77 -6.34
CA ALA A 11 11.55 -28.27 -5.27
C ALA A 11 10.80 -28.09 -3.94
N ALA A 12 9.53 -27.62 -3.99
CA ALA A 12 8.68 -27.52 -2.80
C ALA A 12 8.39 -28.89 -2.17
N ILE A 13 8.08 -29.89 -3.00
CA ILE A 13 7.81 -31.26 -2.57
C ILE A 13 9.08 -31.90 -1.99
N GLU A 14 10.22 -31.75 -2.64
CA GLU A 14 11.51 -32.29 -2.19
C GLU A 14 11.90 -31.72 -0.81
N ALA A 15 11.81 -30.40 -0.62
CA ALA A 15 12.06 -29.77 0.68
C ALA A 15 11.08 -30.24 1.76
N LYS A 16 9.80 -30.42 1.41
CA LYS A 16 8.76 -30.90 2.32
C LYS A 16 9.01 -32.35 2.76
N VAL A 17 9.38 -33.21 1.81
CA VAL A 17 9.73 -34.61 2.07
C VAL A 17 10.99 -34.70 2.93
N ALA A 18 12.03 -33.91 2.64
CA ALA A 18 13.26 -33.89 3.42
C ALA A 18 13.02 -33.46 4.89
N CYS A 19 12.28 -32.37 5.11
CA CYS A 19 11.96 -31.92 6.47
C CYS A 19 11.10 -32.93 7.24
N PHE A 20 10.08 -33.51 6.58
CA PHE A 20 9.23 -34.51 7.22
C PHE A 20 9.99 -35.80 7.54
N GLY A 21 10.87 -36.23 6.63
CA GLY A 21 11.74 -37.39 6.82
C GLY A 21 12.65 -37.21 8.04
N TYR A 22 13.27 -36.04 8.20
CA TYR A 22 14.07 -35.72 9.39
C TYR A 22 13.23 -35.81 10.69
N ASP A 23 12.02 -35.25 10.70
CA ASP A 23 11.17 -35.25 11.90
C ASP A 23 10.81 -36.69 12.35
N VAL A 24 10.56 -37.60 11.41
CA VAL A 24 10.26 -39.02 11.69
C VAL A 24 11.52 -39.78 12.11
N ILE A 25 12.62 -39.65 11.38
CA ILE A 25 13.88 -40.36 11.66
C ILE A 25 14.45 -39.95 13.02
N SER A 26 14.41 -38.66 13.35
CA SER A 26 14.83 -38.17 14.67
C SER A 26 13.96 -38.73 15.81
N GLY A 27 12.67 -38.98 15.57
CA GLY A 27 11.77 -39.62 16.53
C GLY A 27 12.09 -41.10 16.75
N MET A 28 12.37 -41.82 15.67
CA MET A 28 12.84 -43.22 15.75
C MET A 28 14.18 -43.31 16.48
N LEU A 29 15.12 -42.40 16.20
CA LEU A 29 16.42 -42.35 16.87
C LEU A 29 16.26 -42.03 18.36
N ALA A 30 15.43 -41.05 18.72
CA ALA A 30 15.14 -40.74 20.12
C ALA A 30 14.50 -41.94 20.85
N MET A 31 13.63 -42.69 20.17
CA MET A 31 13.02 -43.90 20.72
C MET A 31 14.03 -45.03 20.94
N TYR A 32 15.00 -45.17 20.05
CA TYR A 32 16.05 -46.17 20.19
C TYR A 32 17.02 -45.84 21.33
N LEU A 33 17.36 -44.56 21.52
CA LEU A 33 18.33 -44.11 22.52
C LEU A 33 17.79 -44.09 23.96
N ALA A 34 16.53 -43.73 24.16
CA ALA A 34 15.98 -43.54 25.52
C ALA A 34 15.98 -44.82 26.40
N PRO A 35 15.63 -46.01 25.88
CA PRO A 35 15.74 -47.27 26.60
C PRO A 35 17.18 -47.65 26.88
N GLN A 36 18.09 -47.48 25.91
CA GLN A 36 19.53 -47.76 26.07
C GLN A 36 20.12 -47.00 27.27
N ILE A 37 19.78 -45.71 27.39
CA ILE A 37 20.20 -44.88 28.53
C ILE A 37 19.60 -45.43 29.84
N THR A 38 18.32 -45.80 29.82
CA THR A 38 17.64 -46.35 31.01
C THR A 38 18.23 -47.70 31.45
N TYR A 39 18.55 -48.56 30.49
CA TYR A 39 19.19 -49.86 30.72
C TYR A 39 20.62 -49.70 31.25
N TYR A 40 21.40 -48.78 30.68
CA TYR A 40 22.74 -48.44 31.15
C TYR A 40 22.74 -48.03 32.63
N PHE A 41 21.84 -47.12 33.04
CA PHE A 41 21.75 -46.66 34.44
C PHE A 41 21.14 -47.70 35.40
N SER A 42 20.38 -48.68 34.89
CA SER A 42 19.83 -49.77 35.70
C SER A 42 20.74 -51.00 35.79
N GLY A 43 21.91 -50.98 35.13
CA GLY A 43 22.85 -52.09 35.09
C GLY A 43 22.34 -53.32 34.31
N ARG A 44 21.28 -53.16 33.52
CA ARG A 44 20.67 -54.22 32.70
C ARG A 44 21.10 -54.07 31.24
N GLY A 45 21.27 -55.19 30.53
CA GLY A 45 21.51 -55.18 29.08
C GLY A 45 20.20 -54.96 28.31
N SER A 46 20.20 -54.05 27.33
CA SER A 46 19.02 -53.84 26.48
C SER A 46 18.87 -54.95 25.43
N PRO A 47 17.67 -55.52 25.22
CA PRO A 47 17.38 -56.33 24.04
C PRO A 47 17.32 -55.45 22.79
N THR A 48 18.47 -55.28 22.11
CA THR A 48 18.63 -54.39 20.95
C THR A 48 17.65 -54.63 19.80
N TRP A 49 17.21 -55.88 19.62
CA TRP A 49 16.19 -56.22 18.61
C TRP A 49 14.81 -55.64 18.96
N LEU A 50 14.42 -55.67 20.24
CA LEU A 50 13.14 -55.14 20.71
C LEU A 50 13.12 -53.61 20.61
N ASP A 51 14.21 -52.94 21.00
CA ASP A 51 14.38 -51.49 20.84
C ASP A 51 14.18 -51.06 19.38
N PHE A 52 14.72 -51.85 18.44
CA PHE A 52 14.60 -51.59 17.01
C PHE A 52 13.15 -51.70 16.52
N PHE A 53 12.44 -52.78 16.88
CA PHE A 53 11.03 -52.95 16.49
C PHE A 53 10.12 -51.88 17.11
N VAL A 54 10.32 -51.56 18.38
CA VAL A 54 9.57 -50.51 19.07
C VAL A 54 9.83 -49.14 18.43
N SER A 55 11.07 -48.86 18.01
CA SER A 55 11.43 -47.63 17.30
C SER A 55 10.75 -47.52 15.92
N ILE A 56 10.63 -48.62 15.18
CA ILE A 56 9.89 -48.65 13.91
C ILE A 56 8.41 -48.38 14.15
N ALA A 57 7.81 -49.06 15.12
CA ALA A 57 6.40 -48.89 15.44
C ALA A 57 6.10 -47.45 15.92
N PHE A 58 7.02 -46.86 16.69
CA PHE A 58 6.98 -45.45 17.07
C PHE A 58 7.10 -44.52 15.85
N GLY A 59 7.96 -44.83 14.89
CA GLY A 59 8.09 -44.09 13.63
C GLY A 59 6.77 -44.06 12.84
N VAL A 60 6.04 -45.18 12.78
CA VAL A 60 4.71 -45.24 12.15
C VAL A 60 3.70 -44.34 12.86
N ALA A 61 3.68 -44.38 14.20
CA ALA A 61 2.86 -43.47 15.00
C ALA A 61 3.24 -41.99 14.77
N ALA A 62 4.54 -41.70 14.65
CA ALA A 62 5.05 -40.36 14.42
C ALA A 62 4.61 -39.82 13.05
N VAL A 63 4.67 -40.64 12.00
CA VAL A 63 4.16 -40.27 10.66
C VAL A 63 2.71 -39.80 10.75
N PHE A 64 1.84 -40.58 11.42
CA PHE A 64 0.42 -40.25 11.52
C PHE A 64 0.18 -38.99 12.37
N ALA A 65 0.80 -38.90 13.54
CA ALA A 65 0.63 -37.77 14.45
C ALA A 65 1.17 -36.44 13.86
N LEU A 66 2.36 -36.46 13.24
CA LEU A 66 2.94 -35.29 12.57
C LEU A 66 2.13 -34.88 11.34
N TRP A 67 1.55 -35.85 10.63
CA TRP A 67 0.65 -35.58 9.51
C TRP A 67 -0.65 -34.92 9.97
N LEU A 68 -1.33 -35.50 10.97
CA LEU A 68 -2.56 -34.97 11.56
C LEU A 68 -2.39 -33.56 12.14
N ARG A 69 -1.28 -33.29 12.85
CA ARG A 69 -1.00 -31.96 13.41
C ARG A 69 -0.46 -30.96 12.38
N GLY A 70 -0.23 -31.40 11.14
CA GLY A 70 0.21 -30.53 10.05
C GLY A 70 1.66 -30.04 10.20
N VAL A 71 2.50 -30.71 11.00
CA VAL A 71 3.90 -30.29 11.24
C VAL A 71 4.71 -30.32 9.94
N HIS A 72 4.42 -31.27 9.06
CA HIS A 72 4.99 -31.41 7.72
C HIS A 72 4.75 -30.20 6.78
N ARG A 73 3.83 -29.28 7.12
CA ARG A 73 3.57 -28.04 6.35
C ARG A 73 4.43 -26.87 6.82
N GLN A 74 5.17 -27.02 7.91
CA GLN A 74 5.98 -25.96 8.50
C GLN A 74 7.21 -25.64 7.64
N VAL A 75 7.66 -24.39 7.74
CA VAL A 75 8.93 -23.95 7.17
C VAL A 75 9.84 -23.63 8.35
N TRP A 76 10.90 -24.40 8.54
CA TRP A 76 11.75 -24.30 9.74
C TRP A 76 12.32 -22.89 9.99
N ARG A 77 12.66 -22.15 8.93
CA ARG A 77 13.12 -20.76 9.05
C ARG A 77 12.04 -19.79 9.56
N HIS A 78 10.75 -20.11 9.37
CA HIS A 78 9.62 -19.28 9.82
C HIS A 78 8.91 -19.89 11.05
N THR A 79 9.55 -20.76 11.81
CA THR A 79 8.93 -21.39 13.00
C THR A 79 8.44 -20.35 14.00
N SER A 80 7.13 -20.36 14.26
CA SER A 80 6.43 -19.49 15.21
C SER A 80 6.12 -20.21 16.53
N LEU A 81 5.69 -19.49 17.58
CA LEU A 81 5.24 -20.11 18.83
C LEU A 81 4.10 -21.14 18.62
N ARG A 82 3.21 -20.90 17.65
CA ARG A 82 2.14 -21.86 17.32
C ARG A 82 2.71 -23.15 16.74
N ASP A 83 3.78 -23.05 15.97
CA ASP A 83 4.45 -24.23 15.43
C ASP A 83 5.11 -25.04 16.54
N VAL A 84 5.66 -24.38 17.57
CA VAL A 84 6.14 -25.04 18.79
C VAL A 84 5.01 -25.79 19.49
N VAL A 85 3.83 -25.17 19.67
CA VAL A 85 2.66 -25.83 20.26
C VAL A 85 2.20 -27.03 19.41
N ARG A 86 2.17 -26.90 18.08
CA ARG A 86 1.81 -28.01 17.18
C ARG A 86 2.80 -29.16 17.25
N ILE A 87 4.10 -28.86 17.35
CA ILE A 87 5.16 -29.85 17.53
C ILE A 87 4.95 -30.57 18.87
N PHE A 88 4.77 -29.82 19.96
CA PHE A 88 4.50 -30.40 21.27
C PHE A 88 3.28 -31.33 21.25
N GLN A 89 2.18 -30.89 20.65
CA GLN A 89 0.97 -31.69 20.49
C GLN A 89 1.19 -32.95 19.63
N ALA A 90 2.00 -32.84 18.57
CA ALA A 90 2.32 -33.99 17.71
C ALA A 90 3.21 -35.00 18.44
N VAL A 91 4.20 -34.54 19.20
CA VAL A 91 5.06 -35.38 20.04
C VAL A 91 4.21 -36.08 21.10
N ALA A 92 3.33 -35.36 21.81
CA ALA A 92 2.42 -35.94 22.80
C ALA A 92 1.46 -36.97 22.18
N LEU A 93 0.86 -36.66 21.04
CA LEU A 93 -0.03 -37.57 20.32
C LEU A 93 0.70 -38.84 19.86
N THR A 94 1.96 -38.72 19.41
CA THR A 94 2.78 -39.87 19.02
C THR A 94 3.00 -40.81 20.20
N HIS A 95 3.36 -40.28 21.37
CA HIS A 95 3.56 -41.08 22.57
C HIS A 95 2.26 -41.77 22.99
N LEU A 96 1.13 -41.05 22.99
CA LEU A 96 -0.19 -41.60 23.27
C LEU A 96 -0.53 -42.77 22.33
N MET A 97 -0.28 -42.61 21.02
CA MET A 97 -0.52 -43.65 20.01
C MET A 97 0.42 -44.86 20.18
N SER A 98 1.63 -44.67 20.69
CA SER A 98 2.60 -45.73 20.90
C SER A 98 2.40 -46.56 22.19
N LEU A 99 1.58 -46.09 23.14
CA LEU A 99 1.37 -46.74 24.44
C LEU A 99 0.98 -48.23 24.36
N PRO A 100 0.08 -48.69 23.47
CA PRO A 100 -0.28 -50.11 23.41
C PRO A 100 0.91 -51.01 23.08
N ILE A 101 1.77 -50.57 22.14
CA ILE A 101 2.99 -51.29 21.75
C ILE A 101 3.99 -51.31 22.90
N LEU A 102 4.10 -50.22 23.67
CA LEU A 102 5.01 -50.13 24.81
C LEU A 102 4.55 -50.99 25.99
N ILE A 103 3.24 -51.07 26.25
CA ILE A 103 2.67 -51.97 27.25
C ILE A 103 2.93 -53.42 26.86
N LEU A 104 2.73 -53.77 25.58
CA LEU A 104 3.03 -55.11 25.08
C LEU A 104 4.52 -55.45 25.22
N ALA A 105 5.43 -54.52 24.86
CA ALA A 105 6.87 -54.70 25.03
C ALA A 105 7.25 -54.89 26.50
N LYS A 106 6.59 -54.16 27.42
CA LYS A 106 6.75 -54.36 28.87
C LYS A 106 6.30 -55.76 29.30
N THR A 107 5.13 -56.20 28.85
CA THR A 107 4.61 -57.53 29.21
C THR A 107 5.49 -58.66 28.69
N LEU A 108 6.11 -58.50 27.51
CA LEU A 108 6.92 -59.55 26.89
C LEU A 108 8.35 -59.63 27.44
N GLN A 109 8.99 -58.49 27.74
CA GLN A 109 10.43 -58.43 28.02
C GLN A 109 10.80 -57.38 29.10
N ASP A 110 9.86 -56.96 29.95
CA ASP A 110 10.07 -55.95 31.01
C ASP A 110 10.68 -54.63 30.49
N TYR A 111 10.19 -54.17 29.33
CA TYR A 111 10.58 -52.90 28.73
C TYR A 111 10.34 -51.70 29.67
N PRO A 112 11.33 -50.81 29.86
CA PRO A 112 11.26 -49.72 30.82
C PRO A 112 10.33 -48.61 30.32
N LEU A 113 9.09 -48.58 30.79
CA LEU A 113 8.15 -47.48 30.48
C LEU A 113 8.65 -46.11 30.95
N THR A 114 9.60 -46.07 31.91
CA THR A 114 10.27 -44.84 32.34
C THR A 114 11.07 -44.18 31.21
N SER A 115 11.46 -44.92 30.17
CA SER A 115 12.11 -44.38 28.97
C SER A 115 11.26 -43.33 28.25
N ILE A 116 9.93 -43.36 28.39
CA ILE A 116 9.01 -42.35 27.83
C ILE A 116 9.33 -40.94 28.38
N TYR A 117 9.63 -40.84 29.68
CA TYR A 117 9.96 -39.56 30.31
C TYR A 117 11.26 -38.96 29.79
N LEU A 118 12.17 -39.80 29.29
CA LEU A 118 13.43 -39.39 28.71
C LEU A 118 13.29 -39.13 27.19
N GLN A 119 12.52 -39.95 26.50
CA GLN A 119 12.28 -39.85 25.07
C GLN A 119 11.57 -38.54 24.69
N PHE A 120 10.51 -38.18 25.43
CA PHE A 120 9.71 -37.00 25.14
C PHE A 120 10.56 -35.71 25.05
N PRO A 121 11.37 -35.34 26.07
CA PRO A 121 12.21 -34.15 25.99
C PRO A 121 13.35 -34.28 24.97
N ILE A 122 13.94 -35.47 24.77
CA ILE A 122 15.00 -35.69 23.77
C ILE A 122 14.48 -35.40 22.37
N TRP A 123 13.35 -36.01 21.98
CA TRP A 123 12.82 -35.81 20.63
C TRP A 123 12.34 -34.37 20.42
N LEU A 124 11.66 -33.79 21.42
CA LEU A 124 11.26 -32.38 21.36
C LEU A 124 12.48 -31.46 21.18
N ALA A 125 13.59 -31.72 21.89
CA ALA A 125 14.83 -30.97 21.74
C ALA A 125 15.44 -31.14 20.33
N MET A 126 15.51 -32.36 19.79
CA MET A 126 16.03 -32.60 18.43
C MET A 126 15.23 -31.87 17.35
N LEU A 127 13.90 -31.83 17.49
CA LEU A 127 13.02 -31.10 16.57
C LEU A 127 13.21 -29.58 16.70
N MET A 128 13.36 -29.08 17.92
CA MET A 128 13.49 -27.66 18.22
C MET A 128 14.87 -27.12 17.86
N VAL A 129 15.97 -27.82 18.19
CA VAL A 129 17.34 -27.36 17.90
C VAL A 129 17.54 -27.09 16.43
N VAL A 130 17.11 -27.99 15.54
CA VAL A 130 17.27 -27.80 14.10
C VAL A 130 16.41 -26.64 13.57
N ARG A 131 15.21 -26.44 14.11
CA ARG A 131 14.35 -25.30 13.73
C ARG A 131 14.89 -23.98 14.24
N LEU A 132 15.38 -23.95 15.49
CA LEU A 132 16.03 -22.79 16.09
C LEU A 132 17.34 -22.43 15.38
N TRP A 133 18.11 -23.43 14.96
CA TRP A 133 19.33 -23.24 14.18
C TRP A 133 19.03 -22.74 12.77
N ALA A 134 18.08 -23.37 12.08
CA ALA A 134 17.62 -22.94 10.76
C ALA A 134 17.03 -21.52 10.79
N ARG A 135 16.42 -21.10 11.89
CA ARG A 135 15.97 -19.73 12.10
C ARG A 135 17.14 -18.79 12.45
N GLY A 136 17.97 -19.13 13.43
CA GLY A 136 19.09 -18.30 13.88
C GLY A 136 20.07 -17.98 12.75
N ARG A 137 20.43 -18.97 11.93
CA ARG A 137 21.33 -18.77 10.77
C ARG A 137 20.73 -17.89 9.69
N ASN A 138 19.41 -17.90 9.54
CA ASN A 138 18.71 -17.22 8.44
C ASN A 138 17.98 -15.94 8.84
N THR A 139 17.86 -15.60 10.13
CA THR A 139 17.09 -14.42 10.59
C THR A 139 17.82 -13.56 11.61
N GLY A 140 18.93 -14.04 12.21
CA GLY A 140 19.72 -13.31 13.22
C GLY A 140 19.00 -13.01 14.55
N ASP A 141 17.69 -13.24 14.64
CA ASP A 141 16.86 -12.91 15.80
C ASP A 141 16.06 -14.11 16.31
N LEU A 142 16.56 -14.72 17.40
CA LEU A 142 15.92 -15.83 18.09
C LEU A 142 14.70 -15.38 18.92
N SER A 143 14.64 -14.10 19.32
CA SER A 143 13.53 -13.55 20.13
C SER A 143 12.22 -13.45 19.32
N ALA A 144 12.32 -13.51 17.99
CA ALA A 144 11.20 -13.44 17.08
C ALA A 144 10.18 -14.60 17.20
N ILE A 145 10.53 -15.70 17.88
CA ILE A 145 9.62 -16.84 18.09
C ILE A 145 8.52 -16.49 19.10
N PHE A 146 8.85 -15.68 20.10
CA PHE A 146 7.92 -15.21 21.12
C PHE A 146 7.07 -14.02 20.65
N ARG A 147 7.31 -13.51 19.44
CA ARG A 147 6.51 -12.44 18.85
C ARG A 147 5.13 -12.97 18.49
N ARG A 148 4.08 -12.29 18.97
CA ARG A 148 2.69 -12.57 18.59
C ARG A 148 2.49 -12.19 17.12
N GLU A 149 2.53 -13.16 16.21
CA GLU A 149 1.97 -12.97 14.87
C GLU A 149 0.44 -12.85 15.00
N PRO A 150 -0.19 -11.80 14.45
CA PRO A 150 -1.63 -11.67 14.48
C PRO A 150 -2.27 -12.85 13.77
N MET A 151 -3.13 -13.56 14.50
CA MET A 151 -3.73 -14.84 14.13
C MET A 151 -4.60 -14.78 12.85
N TYR A 152 -4.97 -13.57 12.41
CA TYR A 152 -5.91 -13.31 11.32
C TYR A 152 -5.27 -12.60 10.11
N ALA A 153 -3.97 -12.27 10.15
CA ALA A 153 -3.34 -11.53 9.07
C ALA A 153 -3.02 -12.45 7.86
N PRO A 154 -3.39 -12.06 6.63
CA PRO A 154 -3.11 -12.82 5.43
C PRO A 154 -1.61 -12.89 5.15
N ARG A 155 -1.17 -13.99 4.53
CA ARG A 155 0.22 -14.15 4.08
C ARG A 155 0.45 -13.29 2.85
N ALA A 156 1.54 -12.53 2.80
CA ALA A 156 1.85 -11.66 1.68
C ALA A 156 3.30 -11.79 1.19
N LEU A 157 3.49 -11.72 -0.13
CA LEU A 157 4.77 -11.39 -0.75
C LEU A 157 4.86 -9.86 -0.81
N VAL A 158 5.90 -9.31 -0.19
CA VAL A 158 6.11 -7.85 -0.15
C VAL A 158 6.98 -7.46 -1.34
N VAL A 159 6.47 -6.58 -2.21
CA VAL A 159 7.14 -6.19 -3.46
C VAL A 159 7.58 -4.73 -3.36
N GLY A 160 8.84 -4.45 -3.67
CA GLY A 160 9.33 -3.08 -3.82
C GLY A 160 10.82 -2.91 -3.57
N PRO A 161 11.33 -1.67 -3.67
CA PRO A 161 12.72 -1.36 -3.36
C PRO A 161 13.03 -1.61 -1.88
N ALA A 162 14.27 -2.01 -1.58
CA ALA A 162 14.68 -2.38 -0.23
C ALA A 162 14.35 -1.32 0.84
N ALA A 163 14.57 -0.04 0.54
CA ALA A 163 14.31 1.07 1.45
C ALA A 163 12.81 1.20 1.82
N HIS A 164 11.93 1.16 0.80
CA HIS A 164 10.49 1.25 0.99
C HIS A 164 9.93 0.03 1.72
N VAL A 165 10.44 -1.17 1.40
CA VAL A 165 10.08 -2.40 2.12
C VAL A 165 10.49 -2.31 3.59
N ALA A 166 11.70 -1.82 3.88
CA ALA A 166 12.17 -1.63 5.26
C ALA A 166 11.29 -0.64 6.03
N GLU A 167 10.91 0.48 5.41
CA GLU A 167 10.02 1.47 6.01
C GLU A 167 8.62 0.90 6.27
N ALA A 168 8.02 0.26 5.26
CA ALA A 168 6.70 -0.36 5.35
C ALA A 168 6.63 -1.42 6.45
N LEU A 169 7.65 -2.28 6.55
CA LEU A 169 7.74 -3.31 7.59
C LEU A 169 7.96 -2.68 8.99
N ARG A 170 8.79 -1.64 9.11
CA ARG A 170 8.97 -0.93 10.39
C ARG A 170 7.70 -0.23 10.85
N ALA A 171 7.02 0.48 9.95
CA ALA A 171 5.76 1.16 10.25
C ALA A 171 4.67 0.15 10.64
N SER A 172 4.60 -0.99 9.94
CA SER A 172 3.66 -2.07 10.24
C SER A 172 3.87 -2.68 11.62
N ARG A 173 5.13 -2.74 12.11
CA ARG A 173 5.45 -3.22 13.46
C ARG A 173 5.01 -2.24 14.56
N LYS A 174 5.00 -0.93 14.26
CA LYS A 174 4.63 0.13 15.21
C LYS A 174 3.13 0.39 15.27
N ALA A 175 2.34 -0.19 14.36
CA ALA A 175 0.90 0.01 14.31
C ALA A 175 0.17 -0.57 15.53
N THR A 176 -0.70 0.22 16.15
CA THR A 176 -1.46 -0.13 17.38
C THR A 176 -2.37 -1.35 17.20
N SER A 177 -2.86 -1.59 15.98
CA SER A 177 -3.71 -2.74 15.61
C SER A 177 -2.93 -4.03 15.30
N GLY A 178 -1.58 -4.00 15.37
CA GLY A 178 -0.71 -5.08 14.94
C GLY A 178 -0.48 -5.10 13.42
N PRO A 179 0.44 -5.94 12.92
CA PRO A 179 0.80 -5.95 11.50
C PRO A 179 -0.35 -6.48 10.63
N PRO A 180 -0.71 -5.78 9.52
CA PRO A 180 -1.87 -6.15 8.71
C PRO A 180 -1.60 -7.32 7.76
N ILE A 181 -0.33 -7.70 7.59
CA ILE A 181 0.11 -8.83 6.77
C ILE A 181 1.12 -9.69 7.53
N ARG A 182 1.19 -10.96 7.15
CA ARG A 182 2.31 -11.83 7.49
C ARG A 182 3.24 -11.96 6.29
N PRO A 183 4.41 -11.30 6.29
CA PRO A 183 5.32 -11.36 5.16
C PRO A 183 5.92 -12.77 5.02
N ILE A 184 5.72 -13.40 3.86
CA ILE A 184 6.39 -14.66 3.48
C ILE A 184 7.85 -14.37 3.10
N GLY A 185 8.05 -13.29 2.37
CA GLY A 185 9.35 -12.84 1.89
C GLY A 185 9.21 -11.64 0.95
N ILE A 186 10.35 -11.07 0.59
CA ILE A 186 10.46 -9.85 -0.20
C ILE A 186 10.82 -10.19 -1.65
N VAL A 187 10.12 -9.56 -2.58
CA VAL A 187 10.49 -9.48 -3.99
C VAL A 187 11.08 -8.10 -4.23
N GLU A 188 12.41 -8.04 -4.28
CA GLU A 188 13.14 -6.77 -4.31
C GLU A 188 13.38 -6.34 -5.76
N THR A 189 13.11 -5.06 -6.05
CA THR A 189 13.09 -4.55 -7.42
C THR A 189 14.43 -3.96 -7.87
N SER A 190 15.31 -3.58 -6.93
CA SER A 190 16.63 -2.99 -7.23
C SER A 190 17.74 -4.00 -7.54
N GLY A 191 17.52 -5.30 -7.33
CA GLY A 191 18.45 -6.39 -7.65
C GLY A 191 19.67 -6.51 -6.71
N GLN A 192 19.77 -5.71 -5.66
CA GLN A 192 21.02 -5.57 -4.86
C GLN A 192 21.04 -6.43 -3.59
N HIS A 193 19.90 -6.96 -3.16
CA HIS A 193 19.73 -7.53 -1.83
C HIS A 193 19.34 -9.01 -1.82
N LEU A 194 19.52 -9.74 -2.93
CA LEU A 194 19.13 -11.15 -3.02
C LEU A 194 19.75 -11.99 -1.90
N GLY A 195 18.89 -12.73 -1.17
CA GLY A 195 19.30 -13.58 -0.06
C GLY A 195 19.60 -12.85 1.26
N ARG A 196 19.61 -11.50 1.27
CA ARG A 196 19.73 -10.69 2.49
C ARG A 196 18.37 -10.53 3.17
N ASP A 197 18.41 -10.17 4.45
CA ASP A 197 17.22 -9.85 5.23
C ASP A 197 17.01 -8.35 5.33
N ILE A 198 15.76 -7.93 5.26
CA ILE A 198 15.31 -6.58 5.55
C ILE A 198 14.23 -6.69 6.63
N GLU A 199 14.47 -6.08 7.78
CA GLU A 199 13.53 -6.14 8.91
C GLU A 199 13.12 -7.58 9.26
N SER A 200 14.07 -8.53 9.31
CA SER A 200 13.85 -9.95 9.57
C SER A 200 12.96 -10.68 8.55
N VAL A 201 12.81 -10.13 7.35
CA VAL A 201 12.13 -10.77 6.21
C VAL A 201 13.15 -10.92 5.07
N GLN A 202 13.29 -12.14 4.55
CA GLN A 202 14.27 -12.45 3.52
C GLN A 202 13.86 -11.93 2.14
N VAL A 203 14.82 -11.42 1.37
CA VAL A 203 14.70 -11.17 -0.06
C VAL A 203 14.80 -12.50 -0.83
N LEU A 204 13.66 -12.95 -1.35
CA LEU A 204 13.50 -14.24 -2.01
C LEU A 204 13.91 -14.23 -3.49
N GLY A 205 13.82 -13.07 -4.14
CA GLY A 205 13.98 -12.96 -5.57
C GLY A 205 13.73 -11.56 -6.11
N GLY A 206 13.99 -11.40 -7.41
CA GLY A 206 13.63 -10.20 -8.17
C GLY A 206 12.22 -10.29 -8.76
N ILE A 207 11.77 -9.20 -9.38
CA ILE A 207 10.43 -9.08 -9.96
C ILE A 207 10.10 -10.18 -10.99
N ASP A 208 11.10 -10.64 -11.75
CA ASP A 208 10.94 -11.70 -12.75
C ASP A 208 10.59 -13.06 -12.13
N GLN A 209 10.96 -13.26 -10.86
CA GLN A 209 10.67 -14.47 -10.12
C GLN A 209 9.34 -14.40 -9.36
N LEU A 210 8.63 -13.25 -9.37
CA LEU A 210 7.39 -13.06 -8.63
C LEU A 210 6.35 -14.14 -8.94
N ALA A 211 6.15 -14.47 -10.22
CA ALA A 211 5.22 -15.51 -10.66
C ALA A 211 5.58 -16.89 -10.08
N THR A 212 6.86 -17.27 -10.20
CA THR A 212 7.38 -18.56 -9.71
C THR A 212 7.30 -18.67 -8.19
N LEU A 213 7.63 -17.58 -7.48
CA LEU A 213 7.54 -17.51 -6.02
C LEU A 213 6.09 -17.60 -5.56
N PHE A 214 5.17 -16.89 -6.23
CA PHE A 214 3.75 -16.94 -5.95
C PHE A 214 3.24 -18.38 -6.04
N ASP A 215 3.51 -19.08 -7.15
CA ASP A 215 3.08 -20.47 -7.37
C ASP A 215 3.69 -21.44 -6.36
N HIS A 216 4.99 -21.27 -6.05
CA HIS A 216 5.68 -22.09 -5.05
C HIS A 216 5.00 -22.00 -3.69
N TYR A 217 4.69 -20.78 -3.22
CA TYR A 217 4.09 -20.58 -1.92
C TYR A 217 2.59 -20.90 -1.88
N THR A 218 1.86 -20.74 -2.99
CA THR A 218 0.50 -21.25 -3.11
C THR A 218 0.46 -22.76 -2.94
N ALA A 219 1.32 -23.51 -3.66
CA ALA A 219 1.39 -24.96 -3.54
C ALA A 219 1.83 -25.42 -2.13
N ARG A 220 2.74 -24.65 -1.49
CA ARG A 220 3.27 -25.00 -0.17
C ARG A 220 2.27 -24.79 0.96
N PHE A 221 1.55 -23.67 0.96
CA PHE A 221 0.62 -23.32 2.04
C PHE A 221 -0.83 -23.77 1.78
N GLY A 222 -1.19 -24.07 0.53
CA GLY A 222 -2.57 -24.39 0.14
C GLY A 222 -3.51 -23.17 0.13
N GLU A 223 -2.95 -21.96 0.19
CA GLU A 223 -3.66 -20.68 0.18
C GLU A 223 -2.92 -19.72 -0.78
N THR A 224 -3.65 -18.86 -1.48
CA THR A 224 -3.04 -17.83 -2.34
C THR A 224 -2.46 -16.71 -1.48
N PRO A 225 -1.15 -16.41 -1.59
CA PRO A 225 -0.58 -15.27 -0.89
C PRO A 225 -1.07 -13.96 -1.52
N TRP A 226 -1.15 -12.91 -0.71
CA TRP A 226 -1.38 -11.56 -1.20
C TRP A 226 -0.09 -10.99 -1.80
N ILE A 227 -0.22 -10.04 -2.71
CA ILE A 227 0.89 -9.22 -3.21
C ILE A 227 0.74 -7.85 -2.56
N ALA A 228 1.68 -7.50 -1.70
CA ALA A 228 1.68 -6.22 -0.98
C ALA A 228 2.79 -5.33 -1.53
N ILE A 229 2.42 -4.29 -2.26
CA ILE A 229 3.35 -3.32 -2.82
C ILE A 229 3.75 -2.32 -1.73
N ALA A 230 5.03 -2.27 -1.36
CA ALA A 230 5.53 -1.49 -0.22
C ALA A 230 5.52 0.03 -0.43
N ALA A 231 5.48 0.49 -1.68
CA ALA A 231 5.30 1.88 -2.08
C ALA A 231 4.87 1.91 -3.56
N PRO A 232 4.23 2.99 -4.05
CA PRO A 232 3.97 3.15 -5.48
C PRO A 232 5.26 2.81 -6.25
N PRO A 233 5.23 1.83 -7.16
CA PRO A 233 6.45 1.33 -7.76
C PRO A 233 7.09 2.45 -8.59
N GLU A 234 8.38 2.67 -8.35
CA GLU A 234 9.17 3.66 -9.11
C GLU A 234 9.32 3.30 -10.59
N ASP A 235 8.98 2.07 -10.96
CA ASP A 235 9.06 1.52 -12.31
C ASP A 235 7.74 0.83 -12.71
N ARG A 236 7.24 1.19 -13.89
CA ARG A 236 6.12 0.57 -14.61
C ARG A 236 6.20 -0.95 -14.65
N ARG A 237 7.41 -1.52 -14.83
CA ARG A 237 7.64 -2.97 -14.90
C ARG A 237 7.17 -3.69 -13.65
N THR A 238 7.37 -3.09 -12.47
CA THR A 238 7.00 -3.71 -11.19
C THR A 238 5.49 -3.80 -11.05
N MET A 239 4.77 -2.71 -11.35
CA MET A 239 3.30 -2.73 -11.29
C MET A 239 2.71 -3.68 -12.34
N ASP A 240 3.22 -3.64 -13.57
CA ASP A 240 2.70 -4.47 -14.66
C ASP A 240 2.93 -5.96 -14.38
N ALA A 241 4.09 -6.33 -13.83
CA ALA A 241 4.36 -7.70 -13.41
C ALA A 241 3.46 -8.13 -12.23
N ALA A 242 3.29 -7.27 -11.22
CA ALA A 242 2.43 -7.56 -10.07
C ALA A 242 0.96 -7.72 -10.48
N LEU A 243 0.45 -6.85 -11.36
CA LEU A 243 -0.89 -6.93 -11.93
C LEU A 243 -1.08 -8.20 -12.77
N ALA A 244 -0.10 -8.55 -13.61
CA ALA A 244 -0.15 -9.76 -14.42
C ALA A 244 -0.22 -11.03 -13.55
N VAL A 245 0.60 -11.10 -12.49
CA VAL A 245 0.57 -12.24 -11.55
C VAL A 245 -0.74 -12.28 -10.78
N ALA A 246 -1.19 -11.16 -10.24
CA ALA A 246 -2.44 -11.06 -9.47
C ALA A 246 -3.67 -11.44 -10.32
N SER A 247 -3.80 -10.86 -11.51
CA SER A 247 -4.93 -11.11 -12.41
C SER A 247 -4.96 -12.58 -12.88
N ALA A 248 -3.82 -13.11 -13.38
CA ALA A 248 -3.76 -14.47 -13.91
C ALA A 248 -4.00 -15.55 -12.84
N ARG A 249 -3.65 -15.29 -11.58
CA ARG A 249 -3.72 -16.27 -10.48
C ARG A 249 -4.81 -15.98 -9.46
N LYS A 250 -5.70 -15.01 -9.74
CA LYS A 250 -6.73 -14.53 -8.81
C LYS A 250 -6.15 -14.16 -7.43
N GLY A 251 -4.95 -13.58 -7.44
CA GLY A 251 -4.25 -13.11 -6.26
C GLY A 251 -4.75 -11.72 -5.84
N THR A 252 -4.79 -11.46 -4.54
CA THR A 252 -5.13 -10.13 -4.01
C THR A 252 -3.91 -9.22 -4.11
N LEU A 253 -4.05 -8.07 -4.79
CA LEU A 253 -3.03 -7.04 -4.91
C LEU A 253 -3.42 -5.81 -4.10
N LEU A 254 -2.57 -5.39 -3.16
CA LEU A 254 -2.77 -4.23 -2.30
C LEU A 254 -1.49 -3.40 -2.18
N ARG A 255 -1.64 -2.14 -1.78
CA ARG A 255 -0.54 -1.24 -1.43
C ARG A 255 -0.42 -1.13 0.09
N ILE A 256 0.80 -0.97 0.58
CA ILE A 256 1.06 -0.56 1.96
C ILE A 256 1.13 0.97 1.97
N GLY A 257 0.15 1.61 2.61
CA GLY A 257 0.06 3.06 2.73
C GLY A 257 1.03 3.64 3.78
N PRO A 258 1.10 5.00 3.90
CA PRO A 258 2.06 5.70 4.77
C PRO A 258 1.97 5.34 6.26
N LYS A 259 0.79 4.92 6.73
CA LYS A 259 0.55 4.47 8.11
C LYS A 259 0.62 2.93 8.26
N ALA A 260 1.26 2.26 7.30
CA ALA A 260 1.26 0.81 7.18
C ALA A 260 -0.14 0.17 7.17
N MET A 261 -1.15 0.90 6.69
CA MET A 261 -2.47 0.35 6.40
C MET A 261 -2.46 -0.27 5.01
N LEU A 262 -3.18 -1.37 4.84
CA LEU A 262 -3.40 -1.94 3.51
C LEU A 262 -4.49 -1.17 2.79
N GLU A 263 -4.18 -0.74 1.58
CA GLU A 263 -5.07 0.04 0.74
C GLU A 263 -5.23 -0.66 -0.61
N PRO A 264 -6.42 -0.58 -1.24
CA PRO A 264 -6.57 -0.95 -2.64
C PRO A 264 -5.58 -0.18 -3.52
N ILE A 265 -5.10 -0.83 -4.58
CA ILE A 265 -4.36 -0.12 -5.63
C ILE A 265 -5.27 0.96 -6.20
N ARG A 266 -4.77 2.19 -6.22
CA ARG A 266 -5.48 3.34 -6.79
C ARG A 266 -5.17 3.40 -8.28
N PRO A 267 -6.07 3.92 -9.11
CA PRO A 267 -5.77 4.18 -10.51
C PRO A 267 -4.51 5.05 -10.72
N ALA A 268 -4.18 5.92 -9.75
CA ALA A 268 -2.96 6.74 -9.78
C ALA A 268 -1.68 5.91 -9.63
N ASP A 269 -1.74 4.79 -8.91
CA ASP A 269 -0.60 3.88 -8.72
C ASP A 269 -0.30 3.07 -10.01
N LEU A 270 -1.20 3.11 -11.01
CA LEU A 270 -0.99 2.51 -12.35
C LEU A 270 -0.16 3.40 -13.26
N LEU A 271 0.07 4.66 -12.87
CA LEU A 271 0.91 5.58 -13.61
C LEU A 271 2.36 5.10 -13.57
N ALA A 272 2.96 5.10 -14.76
CA ALA A 272 4.30 4.60 -15.02
C ALA A 272 5.41 5.58 -14.57
N ARG A 273 5.18 6.39 -13.53
CA ARG A 273 6.14 7.38 -13.05
C ARG A 273 6.08 7.51 -11.52
N PRO A 274 7.23 7.59 -10.84
CA PRO A 274 7.25 7.92 -9.42
C PRO A 274 6.74 9.35 -9.22
N GLU A 275 5.95 9.57 -8.17
CA GLU A 275 5.65 10.92 -7.70
C GLU A 275 6.98 11.60 -7.35
N ARG A 276 7.17 12.85 -7.80
CA ARG A 276 8.37 13.60 -7.46
C ARG A 276 8.37 13.89 -5.96
N ARG A 277 9.49 13.61 -5.28
CA ARG A 277 9.69 14.06 -3.89
C ARG A 277 9.86 15.57 -3.89
N LEU A 278 8.87 16.28 -3.37
CA LEU A 278 8.88 17.73 -3.27
C LEU A 278 9.43 18.16 -1.91
N ASP A 279 10.28 19.19 -1.91
CA ASP A 279 10.64 19.89 -0.68
C ASP A 279 9.45 20.77 -0.25
N MET A 280 8.83 20.38 0.86
CA MET A 280 7.65 21.05 1.41
C MET A 280 8.01 22.19 2.36
N ALA A 281 9.29 22.43 2.68
CA ALA A 281 9.68 23.50 3.60
C ALA A 281 9.20 24.90 3.16
N PRO A 282 9.30 25.31 1.88
CA PRO A 282 8.77 26.60 1.43
C PRO A 282 7.25 26.70 1.56
N VAL A 283 6.54 25.58 1.35
CA VAL A 283 5.09 25.52 1.45
C VAL A 283 4.66 25.64 2.92
N ALA A 284 5.36 24.94 3.82
CA ALA A 284 5.12 25.03 5.25
C ALA A 284 5.29 26.48 5.77
N GLU A 285 6.30 27.20 5.28
CA GLU A 285 6.51 28.62 5.64
C GLU A 285 5.37 29.53 5.15
N LEU A 286 4.79 29.24 3.98
CA LEU A 286 3.65 30.01 3.46
C LEU A 286 2.36 29.73 4.26
N VAL A 287 2.11 28.47 4.61
CA VAL A 287 0.82 27.99 5.12
C VAL A 287 0.74 27.97 6.65
N SER A 288 1.83 27.65 7.34
CA SER A 288 1.81 27.48 8.80
C SER A 288 1.46 28.79 9.50
N GLY A 289 0.44 28.77 10.35
CA GLY A 289 -0.09 29.95 11.02
C GLY A 289 -0.83 30.95 10.12
N ALA A 290 -0.89 30.73 8.80
CA ALA A 290 -1.61 31.60 7.87
C ALA A 290 -3.11 31.29 7.83
N ARG A 291 -3.92 32.27 7.45
CA ARG A 291 -5.34 32.11 7.12
C ARG A 291 -5.46 31.81 5.63
N VAL A 292 -5.95 30.62 5.31
CA VAL A 292 -6.03 30.12 3.94
C VAL A 292 -7.50 30.09 3.50
N PHE A 293 -7.80 30.73 2.36
CA PHE A 293 -9.13 30.73 1.77
C PHE A 293 -9.13 30.02 0.42
N ILE A 294 -9.91 28.95 0.28
CA ILE A 294 -9.96 28.13 -0.93
C ILE A 294 -11.36 28.19 -1.53
N THR A 295 -11.51 28.80 -2.71
CA THR A 295 -12.75 28.68 -3.50
C THR A 295 -12.75 27.36 -4.25
N GLY A 296 -13.91 26.70 -4.36
CA GLY A 296 -13.99 25.35 -4.94
C GLY A 296 -13.31 24.30 -4.06
N GLY A 297 -13.18 24.59 -2.76
CA GLY A 297 -12.42 23.77 -1.80
C GLY A 297 -13.06 22.43 -1.48
N GLY A 298 -14.30 22.16 -1.90
CA GLY A 298 -14.92 20.84 -1.83
C GLY A 298 -14.79 20.02 -3.13
N GLY A 299 -14.25 20.62 -4.19
CA GLY A 299 -13.92 19.91 -5.44
C GLY A 299 -12.72 18.98 -5.30
N THR A 300 -12.38 18.23 -6.36
CA THR A 300 -11.23 17.28 -6.30
C THR A 300 -9.91 17.97 -5.96
N ILE A 301 -9.55 19.03 -6.71
CA ILE A 301 -8.27 19.74 -6.49
C ILE A 301 -8.36 20.61 -5.24
N GLY A 302 -9.44 21.37 -5.09
CA GLY A 302 -9.64 22.22 -3.91
C GLY A 302 -9.65 21.45 -2.59
N GLY A 303 -10.25 20.26 -2.56
CA GLY A 303 -10.29 19.40 -1.37
C GLY A 303 -8.92 18.80 -1.04
N GLU A 304 -8.12 18.47 -2.05
CA GLU A 304 -6.76 18.01 -1.80
C GLU A 304 -5.84 19.15 -1.33
N LEU A 305 -5.97 20.34 -1.93
CA LEU A 305 -5.31 21.55 -1.43
C LEU A 305 -5.71 21.84 0.02
N ALA A 306 -6.99 21.69 0.37
CA ALA A 306 -7.48 21.85 1.73
C ALA A 306 -6.82 20.85 2.70
N ARG A 307 -6.73 19.57 2.32
CA ARG A 307 -6.07 18.52 3.12
C ARG A 307 -4.59 18.80 3.33
N GLN A 308 -3.87 19.19 2.28
CA GLN A 308 -2.45 19.51 2.37
C GLN A 308 -2.20 20.79 3.18
N CYS A 309 -3.03 21.82 3.00
CA CYS A 309 -2.96 23.01 3.84
C CYS A 309 -3.20 22.65 5.31
N ALA A 310 -4.26 21.91 5.64
CA ALA A 310 -4.58 21.49 7.01
C ALA A 310 -3.43 20.71 7.68
N ALA A 311 -2.73 19.86 6.93
CA ALA A 311 -1.58 19.10 7.42
C ALA A 311 -0.40 19.99 7.86
N LEU A 312 -0.31 21.21 7.33
CA LEU A 312 0.77 22.18 7.62
C LEU A 312 0.42 23.15 8.76
N GLY A 313 -0.75 23.01 9.37
CA GLY A 313 -1.16 23.78 10.55
C GLY A 313 -1.43 25.26 10.28
N PRO A 314 -2.42 25.61 9.43
CA PRO A 314 -2.85 26.99 9.25
C PRO A 314 -3.59 27.47 10.51
N SER A 315 -3.66 28.79 10.71
CA SER A 315 -4.43 29.36 11.83
C SER A 315 -5.94 29.27 11.59
N GLU A 316 -6.38 29.43 10.34
CA GLU A 316 -7.75 29.17 9.88
C GLU A 316 -7.72 28.64 8.44
N LEU A 317 -8.55 27.65 8.15
CA LEU A 317 -8.82 27.15 6.80
C LEU A 317 -10.28 27.43 6.44
N THR A 318 -10.50 28.35 5.50
CA THR A 318 -11.82 28.66 4.95
C THR A 318 -12.06 27.92 3.64
N ILE A 319 -13.13 27.13 3.59
CA ILE A 319 -13.60 26.45 2.38
C ILE A 319 -14.84 27.17 1.87
N TYR A 320 -14.77 27.67 0.63
CA TYR A 320 -15.86 28.35 -0.05
C TYR A 320 -16.27 27.55 -1.30
N ASP A 321 -17.46 26.98 -1.33
CA ASP A 321 -17.92 26.17 -2.45
C ASP A 321 -19.44 26.33 -2.65
N SER A 322 -19.91 26.23 -3.90
CA SER A 322 -21.33 26.37 -4.22
C SER A 322 -22.11 25.08 -3.97
N SER A 323 -21.41 23.94 -3.86
CA SER A 323 -22.01 22.64 -3.59
C SER A 323 -22.02 22.35 -2.10
N GLU A 324 -23.21 22.40 -1.49
CA GLU A 324 -23.45 21.99 -0.10
C GLU A 324 -22.84 20.61 0.20
N PHE A 325 -23.10 19.62 -0.66
CA PHE A 325 -22.60 18.27 -0.51
C PHE A 325 -21.07 18.23 -0.45
N ASN A 326 -20.39 18.93 -1.36
CA ASN A 326 -18.93 18.97 -1.38
C ASN A 326 -18.35 19.62 -0.11
N VAL A 327 -18.98 20.70 0.40
CA VAL A 327 -18.58 21.36 1.66
C VAL A 327 -18.76 20.41 2.84
N PHE A 328 -19.88 19.70 2.91
CA PHE A 328 -20.16 18.74 3.97
C PHE A 328 -19.17 17.57 3.97
N GLU A 329 -18.86 16.99 2.79
CA GLU A 329 -17.89 15.91 2.66
C GLU A 329 -16.52 16.33 3.17
N ILE A 330 -16.00 17.47 2.70
CA ILE A 330 -14.65 17.90 3.06
C ILE A 330 -14.54 18.32 4.54
N ASP A 331 -15.58 18.90 5.14
CA ASP A 331 -15.55 19.20 6.57
C ASP A 331 -15.53 17.94 7.43
N GLN A 332 -16.29 16.91 7.06
CA GLN A 332 -16.24 15.62 7.76
C GLN A 332 -14.85 14.97 7.68
N GLU A 333 -14.19 15.06 6.52
CA GLU A 333 -12.82 14.55 6.37
C GLU A 333 -11.82 15.34 7.22
N LEU A 334 -11.84 16.67 7.10
CA LEU A 334 -10.89 17.55 7.79
C LEU A 334 -11.09 17.53 9.31
N SER A 335 -12.33 17.48 9.80
CA SER A 335 -12.63 17.41 11.24
C SER A 335 -12.10 16.14 11.90
N ARG A 336 -12.13 15.01 11.19
CA ARG A 336 -11.60 13.73 11.68
C ARG A 336 -10.08 13.68 11.61
N ALA A 337 -9.48 14.16 10.53
CA ALA A 337 -8.04 14.08 10.30
C ALA A 337 -7.24 15.17 11.02
N TYR A 338 -7.81 16.38 11.14
CA TYR A 338 -7.15 17.58 11.66
C TYR A 338 -8.07 18.34 12.63
N PRO A 339 -8.44 17.74 13.79
CA PRO A 339 -9.43 18.30 14.70
C PRO A 339 -9.03 19.67 15.28
N ASN A 340 -7.73 19.97 15.34
CA ASN A 340 -7.19 21.20 15.93
C ASN A 340 -7.12 22.38 14.95
N VAL A 341 -7.32 22.15 13.64
CA VAL A 341 -7.33 23.23 12.65
C VAL A 341 -8.67 23.95 12.74
N VAL A 342 -8.66 25.27 12.93
CA VAL A 342 -9.87 26.09 12.87
C VAL A 342 -10.37 26.10 11.43
N ARG A 343 -11.64 25.75 11.24
CA ARG A 343 -12.25 25.61 9.93
C ARG A 343 -13.46 26.51 9.80
N ARG A 344 -13.59 27.17 8.66
CA ARG A 344 -14.78 27.94 8.28
C ARG A 344 -15.34 27.38 6.99
N MET A 345 -16.55 26.80 7.07
CA MET A 345 -17.23 26.16 5.96
C MET A 345 -18.29 27.11 5.42
N VAL A 346 -18.12 27.59 4.19
CA VAL A 346 -18.98 28.60 3.58
C VAL A 346 -19.59 28.07 2.29
N ILE A 347 -20.92 28.01 2.27
CA ILE A 347 -21.67 27.78 1.04
C ILE A 347 -21.82 29.12 0.32
N GLY A 348 -21.37 29.20 -0.92
CA GLY A 348 -21.47 30.39 -1.74
C GLY A 348 -20.95 30.19 -3.16
N ASP A 349 -21.44 31.02 -4.08
CA ASP A 349 -21.03 30.99 -5.48
C ASP A 349 -20.10 32.17 -5.77
N VAL A 350 -18.99 31.92 -6.48
CA VAL A 350 -18.06 32.97 -6.95
C VAL A 350 -18.74 33.96 -7.92
N ARG A 351 -19.94 33.64 -8.40
CA ARG A 351 -20.83 34.52 -9.16
C ARG A 351 -21.56 35.55 -8.28
N ASP A 352 -21.61 35.37 -6.97
CA ASP A 352 -22.15 36.36 -6.04
C ASP A 352 -21.00 37.15 -5.42
N GLU A 353 -20.76 38.35 -5.97
CA GLU A 353 -19.67 39.23 -5.57
C GLU A 353 -19.82 39.69 -4.11
N ILE A 354 -21.04 40.01 -3.69
CA ILE A 354 -21.33 40.52 -2.35
C ILE A 354 -21.04 39.42 -1.33
N ARG A 355 -21.55 38.20 -1.59
CA ARG A 355 -21.33 37.06 -0.69
C ARG A 355 -19.86 36.65 -0.64
N LEU A 356 -19.18 36.64 -1.78
CA LEU A 356 -17.75 36.32 -1.85
C LEU A 356 -16.91 37.35 -1.09
N GLU A 357 -17.19 38.63 -1.27
CA GLU A 357 -16.51 39.72 -0.57
C GLU A 357 -16.74 39.66 0.94
N GLN A 358 -17.99 39.50 1.37
CA GLN A 358 -18.32 39.35 2.79
C GLN A 358 -17.56 38.19 3.42
N SER A 359 -17.58 37.02 2.76
CA SER A 359 -16.93 35.81 3.27
C SER A 359 -15.41 35.97 3.34
N MET A 360 -14.81 36.62 2.33
CA MET A 360 -13.36 36.87 2.31
C MET A 360 -12.95 37.95 3.30
N ARG A 361 -13.77 38.97 3.56
CA ARG A 361 -13.54 39.97 4.62
C ARG A 361 -13.61 39.36 6.01
N GLU A 362 -14.59 38.50 6.28
CA GLU A 362 -14.73 37.80 7.56
C GLU A 362 -13.57 36.84 7.83
N ALA A 363 -13.10 36.11 6.81
CA ALA A 363 -11.92 35.25 6.91
C ALA A 363 -10.60 36.04 6.96
N ALA A 364 -10.58 37.19 6.26
CA ALA A 364 -9.43 38.05 6.04
C ALA A 364 -8.14 37.27 5.64
N PRO A 365 -8.14 36.47 4.58
CA PRO A 365 -7.06 35.51 4.33
C PRO A 365 -5.69 36.14 4.07
N ASP A 366 -4.63 35.40 4.39
CA ASP A 366 -3.26 35.73 3.98
C ASP A 366 -2.90 35.04 2.64
N LEU A 367 -3.56 33.92 2.35
CA LEU A 367 -3.41 33.15 1.11
C LEU A 367 -4.79 32.82 0.54
N VAL A 368 -5.00 33.12 -0.75
CA VAL A 368 -6.19 32.71 -1.49
C VAL A 368 -5.80 31.73 -2.60
N ILE A 369 -6.48 30.58 -2.65
CA ILE A 369 -6.33 29.60 -3.74
C ILE A 369 -7.66 29.46 -4.47
N HIS A 370 -7.68 29.88 -5.73
CA HIS A 370 -8.87 29.86 -6.56
C HIS A 370 -8.97 28.58 -7.41
N ALA A 371 -9.68 27.58 -6.90
CA ALA A 371 -9.94 26.31 -7.58
C ALA A 371 -11.39 26.15 -8.11
N ALA A 372 -12.27 27.14 -7.90
CA ALA A 372 -13.65 27.09 -8.39
C ALA A 372 -13.70 27.26 -9.91
N ALA A 373 -14.23 26.27 -10.63
CA ALA A 373 -14.41 26.32 -12.08
C ALA A 373 -15.39 25.26 -12.57
N LEU A 374 -16.00 25.50 -13.73
CA LEU A 374 -16.69 24.49 -14.53
C LEU A 374 -15.72 23.91 -15.56
N LYS A 375 -15.50 22.58 -15.52
CA LYS A 375 -14.43 21.90 -16.26
C LYS A 375 -14.88 20.94 -17.39
N HIS A 376 -16.16 20.57 -17.44
CA HIS A 376 -16.64 19.54 -18.36
C HIS A 376 -16.81 20.10 -19.77
N VAL A 377 -15.86 19.83 -20.67
CA VAL A 377 -15.84 20.36 -22.04
C VAL A 377 -17.20 20.23 -22.74
N PRO A 378 -17.83 19.04 -22.85
CA PRO A 378 -19.12 18.93 -23.55
C PRO A 378 -20.23 19.80 -22.93
N LEU A 379 -20.26 19.91 -21.60
CA LEU A 379 -21.25 20.74 -20.93
C LEU A 379 -20.99 22.23 -21.14
N MET A 380 -19.72 22.65 -21.25
CA MET A 380 -19.36 24.06 -21.47
C MET A 380 -19.58 24.50 -22.92
N GLU A 381 -19.48 23.59 -23.88
CA GLU A 381 -19.92 23.87 -25.26
C GLU A 381 -21.42 24.16 -25.32
N LEU A 382 -22.22 23.42 -24.53
CA LEU A 382 -23.67 23.62 -24.45
C LEU A 382 -24.07 24.82 -23.58
N ASN A 383 -23.23 25.19 -22.60
CA ASN A 383 -23.53 26.23 -21.61
C ASN A 383 -22.40 27.27 -21.52
N PRO A 384 -22.09 28.01 -22.60
CA PRO A 384 -20.96 28.92 -22.64
C PRO A 384 -21.11 30.10 -21.68
N ASN A 385 -22.33 30.60 -21.47
CA ASN A 385 -22.61 31.69 -20.53
C ASN A 385 -22.25 31.29 -19.11
N GLU A 386 -22.60 30.06 -18.70
CA GLU A 386 -22.28 29.52 -17.38
C GLU A 386 -20.76 29.40 -17.19
N ALA A 387 -20.04 28.98 -18.23
CA ALA A 387 -18.59 28.93 -18.24
C ALA A 387 -17.97 30.32 -18.04
N ILE A 388 -18.48 31.34 -18.74
CA ILE A 388 -18.00 32.72 -18.61
C ILE A 388 -18.26 33.27 -17.20
N LEU A 389 -19.49 33.13 -16.69
CA LEU A 389 -19.89 33.64 -15.38
C LEU A 389 -19.05 33.02 -14.26
N THR A 390 -18.79 31.71 -14.29
CA THR A 390 -17.98 31.04 -13.27
C THR A 390 -16.48 31.23 -13.50
N ASN A 391 -15.97 30.85 -14.67
CA ASN A 391 -14.53 30.72 -14.88
C ASN A 391 -13.85 32.07 -15.09
N VAL A 392 -14.53 33.03 -15.73
CA VAL A 392 -13.97 34.36 -16.02
C VAL A 392 -14.36 35.36 -14.94
N LEU A 393 -15.66 35.60 -14.73
CA LEU A 393 -16.11 36.60 -13.77
C LEU A 393 -15.83 36.18 -12.33
N GLY A 394 -15.97 34.88 -12.00
CA GLY A 394 -15.60 34.36 -10.68
C GLY A 394 -14.11 34.55 -10.37
N ALA A 395 -13.23 34.26 -11.33
CA ALA A 395 -11.78 34.50 -11.19
C ALA A 395 -11.46 35.99 -11.03
N ARG A 396 -12.07 36.83 -11.86
CA ARG A 396 -11.95 38.29 -11.81
C ARG A 396 -12.29 38.82 -10.42
N ARG A 397 -13.48 38.49 -9.91
CA ARG A 397 -13.98 38.95 -8.60
C ARG A 397 -13.10 38.47 -7.47
N CYS A 398 -12.74 37.19 -7.47
CA CYS A 398 -11.91 36.61 -6.42
C CYS A 398 -10.55 37.32 -6.34
N ALA A 399 -9.92 37.58 -7.48
CA ALA A 399 -8.64 38.29 -7.55
C ALA A 399 -8.75 39.76 -7.14
N THR A 400 -9.78 40.48 -7.60
CA THR A 400 -9.96 41.89 -7.25
C THR A 400 -10.27 42.09 -5.77
N ILE A 401 -11.09 41.22 -5.19
CA ILE A 401 -11.40 41.25 -3.75
C ILE A 401 -10.15 40.90 -2.94
N ALA A 402 -9.41 39.86 -3.33
CA ALA A 402 -8.17 39.48 -2.65
C ALA A 402 -7.14 40.63 -2.65
N ALA A 403 -6.95 41.30 -3.79
CA ALA A 403 -6.10 42.47 -3.90
C ALA A 403 -6.57 43.63 -3.01
N ALA A 404 -7.88 43.94 -3.02
CA ALA A 404 -8.44 45.01 -2.21
C ALA A 404 -8.31 44.77 -0.70
N LEU A 405 -8.23 43.51 -0.27
CA LEU A 405 -8.00 43.11 1.12
C LEU A 405 -6.51 42.98 1.49
N GLY A 406 -5.60 43.21 0.55
CA GLY A 406 -4.17 43.08 0.79
C GLY A 406 -3.71 41.64 1.03
N VAL A 407 -4.37 40.65 0.42
CA VAL A 407 -3.96 39.24 0.48
C VAL A 407 -2.52 39.14 -0.04
N ARG A 408 -1.64 38.48 0.70
CA ARG A 408 -0.21 38.37 0.34
C ARG A 408 0.00 37.56 -0.94
N ALA A 409 -0.70 36.44 -1.09
CA ALA A 409 -0.57 35.55 -2.24
C ALA A 409 -1.92 35.06 -2.77
N PHE A 410 -2.09 35.12 -4.09
CA PHE A 410 -3.24 34.62 -4.81
C PHE A 410 -2.81 33.60 -5.87
N THR A 411 -3.32 32.37 -5.77
CA THR A 411 -3.02 31.30 -6.72
C THR A 411 -4.25 30.92 -7.54
N PHE A 412 -4.14 30.99 -8.86
CA PHE A 412 -5.18 30.58 -9.80
C PHE A 412 -4.88 29.20 -10.41
N ILE A 413 -5.82 28.26 -10.26
CA ILE A 413 -5.74 26.95 -10.90
C ILE A 413 -6.17 27.07 -12.36
N SER A 414 -5.25 26.77 -13.29
CA SER A 414 -5.52 26.72 -14.73
C SER A 414 -5.38 25.30 -15.29
N THR A 415 -5.34 25.15 -16.60
CA THR A 415 -5.36 23.86 -17.30
C THR A 415 -4.55 23.92 -18.59
N ASP A 416 -3.98 22.78 -18.99
CA ASP A 416 -3.42 22.56 -20.33
C ASP A 416 -4.34 23.01 -21.48
N LYS A 417 -5.66 22.89 -21.32
CA LYS A 417 -6.67 23.29 -22.31
C LYS A 417 -6.75 24.80 -22.55
N ALA A 418 -6.11 25.62 -21.71
CA ALA A 418 -5.99 27.06 -21.92
C ALA A 418 -4.88 27.42 -22.93
N VAL A 419 -4.02 26.46 -23.31
CA VAL A 419 -3.00 26.64 -24.35
C VAL A 419 -3.66 26.48 -25.72
N ASN A 420 -3.69 27.54 -26.54
CA ASN A 420 -4.33 27.57 -27.87
C ASN A 420 -5.72 26.87 -27.86
N PRO A 421 -6.67 27.40 -27.06
CA PRO A 421 -7.89 26.70 -26.74
C PRO A 421 -8.76 26.46 -27.98
N THR A 422 -9.24 25.23 -28.14
CA THR A 422 -10.17 24.81 -29.21
C THR A 422 -11.59 24.53 -28.70
N ASN A 423 -11.87 24.88 -27.44
CA ASN A 423 -13.14 24.66 -26.75
C ASN A 423 -13.43 25.80 -25.77
N VAL A 424 -14.71 26.00 -25.45
CA VAL A 424 -15.22 27.08 -24.58
C VAL A 424 -14.60 27.00 -23.18
N MET A 425 -14.47 25.81 -22.62
CA MET A 425 -13.88 25.64 -21.28
C MET A 425 -12.43 26.15 -21.24
N GLY A 426 -11.60 25.73 -22.19
CA GLY A 426 -10.23 26.22 -22.34
C GLY A 426 -10.16 27.72 -22.61
N ALA A 427 -11.03 28.24 -23.47
CA ALA A 427 -11.08 29.66 -23.82
C ALA A 427 -11.41 30.54 -22.62
N THR A 428 -12.38 30.14 -21.78
CA THR A 428 -12.72 30.88 -20.56
C THR A 428 -11.59 30.85 -19.53
N LYS A 429 -10.89 29.73 -19.36
CA LYS A 429 -9.70 29.69 -18.49
C LYS A 429 -8.58 30.58 -19.03
N ARG A 430 -8.35 30.61 -20.34
CA ARG A 430 -7.38 31.51 -20.97
C ARG A 430 -7.75 32.99 -20.79
N ALA A 431 -9.04 33.33 -20.92
CA ALA A 431 -9.51 34.68 -20.67
C ALA A 431 -9.27 35.13 -19.21
N ALA A 432 -9.50 34.24 -18.24
CA ALA A 432 -9.18 34.51 -16.83
C ALA A 432 -7.67 34.70 -16.61
N GLU A 433 -6.81 33.90 -17.25
CA GLU A 433 -5.37 34.10 -17.17
C GLU A 433 -4.93 35.47 -17.71
N LEU A 434 -5.45 35.86 -18.88
CA LEU A 434 -5.13 37.15 -19.49
C LEU A 434 -5.59 38.32 -18.61
N PHE A 435 -6.77 38.21 -18.00
CA PHE A 435 -7.23 39.19 -17.02
C PHE A 435 -6.25 39.30 -15.84
N LEU A 436 -5.87 38.18 -15.22
CA LEU A 436 -4.96 38.17 -14.07
C LEU A 436 -3.58 38.71 -14.42
N GLN A 437 -3.05 38.38 -15.60
CA GLN A 437 -1.78 38.89 -16.09
C GLN A 437 -1.82 40.41 -16.29
N ALA A 438 -2.92 40.95 -16.82
CA ALA A 438 -3.11 42.39 -16.97
C ALA A 438 -3.39 43.11 -15.64
N PHE A 439 -4.04 42.42 -14.69
CA PHE A 439 -4.44 42.99 -13.40
C PHE A 439 -3.31 43.03 -12.37
N ALA A 440 -2.45 42.00 -12.32
CA ALA A 440 -1.42 41.86 -11.28
C ALA A 440 -0.52 43.10 -11.11
N PRO A 441 -0.01 43.75 -12.18
CA PRO A 441 0.79 44.97 -12.03
C PRO A 441 0.04 46.15 -11.39
N THR A 442 -1.29 46.15 -11.41
CA THR A 442 -2.12 47.19 -10.76
C THR A 442 -2.35 46.93 -9.28
N ALA A 443 -1.94 45.77 -8.76
CA ALA A 443 -2.15 45.32 -7.39
C ALA A 443 -0.84 44.82 -6.74
N PRO A 444 0.20 45.68 -6.60
CA PRO A 444 1.54 45.27 -6.17
C PRO A 444 1.62 44.76 -4.73
N GLY A 445 0.56 44.90 -3.92
CA GLY A 445 0.47 44.31 -2.58
C GLY A 445 0.18 42.80 -2.56
N THR A 446 -0.25 42.23 -3.69
CA THR A 446 -0.61 40.81 -3.82
C THR A 446 0.25 40.14 -4.88
N ARG A 447 0.83 38.99 -4.57
CA ARG A 447 1.57 38.18 -5.56
C ARG A 447 0.63 37.18 -6.23
N PHE A 448 0.62 37.19 -7.57
CA PHE A 448 -0.27 36.34 -8.37
C PHE A 448 0.50 35.20 -9.03
N SER A 449 0.05 33.97 -8.80
CA SER A 449 0.51 32.78 -9.54
C SER A 449 -0.64 32.18 -10.34
N LEU A 450 -0.32 31.69 -11.54
CA LEU A 450 -1.20 30.87 -12.35
C LEU A 450 -0.54 29.52 -12.57
N VAL A 451 -1.25 28.42 -12.31
CA VAL A 451 -0.66 27.08 -12.42
C VAL A 451 -1.41 26.26 -13.46
N ARG A 452 -0.74 25.91 -14.56
CA ARG A 452 -1.28 25.02 -15.61
C ARG A 452 -0.80 23.60 -15.38
N PHE A 453 -1.74 22.66 -15.43
CA PHE A 453 -1.44 21.24 -15.47
C PHE A 453 -2.48 20.48 -16.30
N GLY A 454 -2.14 19.23 -16.63
CA GLY A 454 -2.96 18.34 -17.43
C GLY A 454 -4.05 17.64 -16.63
N ASN A 455 -4.34 16.39 -16.99
CA ASN A 455 -5.41 15.65 -16.33
C ASN A 455 -4.96 15.16 -14.96
N VAL A 456 -5.86 15.24 -13.98
CA VAL A 456 -5.67 14.66 -12.66
C VAL A 456 -6.50 13.40 -12.53
N LEU A 457 -5.80 12.32 -12.20
CA LEU A 457 -6.35 10.98 -12.19
C LEU A 457 -7.26 10.78 -10.98
N GLY A 458 -8.43 10.15 -11.19
CA GLY A 458 -9.44 10.00 -10.14
C GLY A 458 -10.27 11.25 -9.85
N SER A 459 -10.12 12.34 -10.62
CA SER A 459 -10.94 13.54 -10.41
C SER A 459 -12.43 13.31 -10.71
N LYS A 460 -13.33 13.98 -9.96
CA LYS A 460 -14.80 13.84 -10.11
C LYS A 460 -15.18 14.04 -11.58
N GLY A 461 -15.91 13.07 -12.16
CA GLY A 461 -16.34 13.09 -13.56
C GLY A 461 -15.25 12.87 -14.62
N SER A 462 -14.07 12.34 -14.25
CA SER A 462 -13.01 11.99 -15.20
C SER A 462 -13.11 10.55 -15.72
N VAL A 463 -12.20 10.18 -16.61
CA VAL A 463 -12.19 8.87 -17.29
C VAL A 463 -11.99 7.70 -16.34
N ALA A 464 -11.17 7.85 -15.30
CA ALA A 464 -10.89 6.76 -14.36
C ALA A 464 -12.15 6.35 -13.55
N PRO A 465 -12.89 7.28 -12.90
CA PRO A 465 -14.17 6.94 -12.28
C PRO A 465 -15.21 6.35 -13.24
N LEU A 466 -15.22 6.80 -14.51
CA LEU A 466 -16.10 6.23 -15.52
C LEU A 466 -15.74 4.76 -15.80
N PHE A 467 -14.44 4.46 -15.96
CA PHE A 467 -13.97 3.09 -16.14
C PHE A 467 -14.28 2.23 -14.92
N GLU A 468 -14.05 2.72 -13.71
CA GLU A 468 -14.40 2.01 -12.47
C GLU A 468 -15.88 1.65 -12.43
N LYS A 469 -16.77 2.59 -12.80
CA LYS A 469 -18.21 2.36 -12.89
C LYS A 469 -18.55 1.30 -13.93
N GLN A 470 -18.03 1.44 -15.16
CA GLN A 470 -18.28 0.48 -16.25
C GLN A 470 -17.82 -0.94 -15.90
N ILE A 471 -16.63 -1.05 -15.30
CA ILE A 471 -16.08 -2.33 -14.84
C ILE A 471 -16.96 -2.93 -13.73
N ALA A 472 -17.41 -2.11 -12.76
CA ALA A 472 -18.27 -2.56 -11.68
C ALA A 472 -19.65 -3.03 -12.17
N GLU A 473 -20.17 -2.42 -13.24
CA GLU A 473 -21.42 -2.82 -13.91
C GLU A 473 -21.25 -4.08 -14.79
N GLY A 474 -20.02 -4.59 -14.97
CA GLY A 474 -19.71 -5.72 -15.85
C GLY A 474 -19.84 -5.40 -17.34
N GLY A 475 -19.94 -4.12 -17.70
CA GLY A 475 -20.08 -3.65 -19.07
C GLY A 475 -18.73 -3.41 -19.76
N PRO A 476 -18.72 -3.28 -21.10
CA PRO A 476 -17.50 -2.93 -21.84
C PRO A 476 -17.01 -1.53 -21.44
N VAL A 477 -15.69 -1.38 -21.29
CA VAL A 477 -15.07 -0.08 -21.02
C VAL A 477 -15.00 0.73 -22.31
N THR A 478 -15.54 1.94 -22.30
CA THR A 478 -15.62 2.78 -23.51
C THR A 478 -14.40 3.70 -23.64
N VAL A 479 -13.54 3.45 -24.61
CA VAL A 479 -12.41 4.33 -24.95
C VAL A 479 -12.76 5.14 -26.20
N THR A 480 -12.55 6.45 -26.17
CA THR A 480 -12.95 7.36 -27.26
C THR A 480 -12.21 7.07 -28.57
N HIS A 481 -10.91 6.78 -28.52
CA HIS A 481 -10.09 6.46 -29.69
C HIS A 481 -8.88 5.61 -29.27
N PRO A 482 -8.47 4.57 -30.04
CA PRO A 482 -7.37 3.66 -29.67
C PRO A 482 -6.00 4.34 -29.51
N ASP A 483 -5.78 5.44 -30.25
CA ASP A 483 -4.53 6.21 -30.21
C ASP A 483 -4.58 7.40 -29.24
N MET A 484 -5.66 7.57 -28.49
CA MET A 484 -5.78 8.70 -27.57
C MET A 484 -4.77 8.57 -26.43
N THR A 485 -3.94 9.60 -26.29
CA THR A 485 -3.03 9.78 -25.16
C THR A 485 -3.43 10.99 -24.31
N ARG A 486 -3.12 10.93 -23.01
CA ARG A 486 -3.31 12.04 -22.07
C ARG A 486 -2.17 12.08 -21.06
N TYR A 487 -1.80 13.29 -20.67
CA TYR A 487 -0.89 13.52 -19.55
C TYR A 487 -1.65 13.38 -18.24
N PHE A 488 -1.12 12.58 -17.31
CA PHE A 488 -1.74 12.33 -16.01
C PHE A 488 -0.78 12.59 -14.86
N MET A 489 -1.34 13.04 -13.76
CA MET A 489 -0.69 13.24 -12.47
C MET A 489 -1.67 12.84 -11.37
N SER A 490 -1.17 12.44 -10.20
CA SER A 490 -2.03 12.22 -9.02
C SER A 490 -2.58 13.56 -8.50
N VAL A 491 -3.67 13.52 -7.73
CA VAL A 491 -4.25 14.74 -7.16
C VAL A 491 -3.32 15.33 -6.10
N GLU A 492 -2.65 14.45 -5.36
CA GLU A 492 -1.69 14.75 -4.32
C GLU A 492 -0.47 15.48 -4.91
N GLU A 493 0.11 14.95 -5.99
CA GLU A 493 1.26 15.57 -6.67
C GLU A 493 0.88 16.93 -7.30
N ALA A 494 -0.26 17.00 -7.99
CA ALA A 494 -0.72 18.24 -8.62
C ALA A 494 -0.94 19.34 -7.59
N SER A 495 -1.57 19.01 -6.47
CA SER A 495 -1.88 19.98 -5.41
C SER A 495 -0.62 20.43 -4.67
N ALA A 496 0.33 19.53 -4.45
CA ALA A 496 1.61 19.87 -3.83
C ALA A 496 2.44 20.81 -4.72
N LEU A 497 2.50 20.55 -6.03
CA LEU A 497 3.16 21.44 -6.99
C LEU A 497 2.47 22.81 -7.11
N VAL A 498 1.14 22.86 -7.02
CA VAL A 498 0.38 24.12 -6.94
C VAL A 498 0.78 24.92 -5.71
N LEU A 499 0.85 24.28 -4.54
CA LEU A 499 1.26 24.95 -3.30
C LEU A 499 2.72 25.40 -3.36
N GLN A 500 3.59 24.65 -4.03
CA GLN A 500 4.98 25.05 -4.26
C GLN A 500 5.07 26.29 -5.18
N ALA A 501 4.28 26.33 -6.25
CA ALA A 501 4.17 27.51 -7.11
C ALA A 501 3.63 28.73 -6.34
N ALA A 502 2.67 28.52 -5.44
CA ALA A 502 2.18 29.56 -4.54
C ALA A 502 3.29 30.09 -3.61
N ALA A 503 4.06 29.21 -2.98
CA ALA A 503 5.17 29.56 -2.11
C ALA A 503 6.29 30.30 -2.84
N MET A 504 6.65 29.87 -4.05
CA MET A 504 7.63 30.55 -4.90
C MET A 504 7.13 31.95 -5.30
N SER A 505 5.87 32.07 -5.71
CA SER A 505 5.28 33.36 -6.10
C SER A 505 5.17 34.33 -4.92
N ALA A 506 4.85 33.84 -3.72
CA ALA A 506 4.75 34.66 -2.51
C ALA A 506 6.08 35.30 -2.10
N LYS A 507 7.22 34.69 -2.49
CA LYS A 507 8.58 35.19 -2.26
C LYS A 507 9.15 35.95 -3.45
N SER A 508 8.42 36.04 -4.55
CA SER A 508 8.88 36.70 -5.77
C SER A 508 8.82 38.22 -5.62
N ASP A 509 9.85 38.91 -6.10
CA ASP A 509 9.86 40.37 -6.24
C ASP A 509 9.14 40.84 -7.52
N VAL A 510 8.68 39.91 -8.35
CA VAL A 510 7.96 40.21 -9.59
C VAL A 510 6.51 40.60 -9.29
N GLU A 511 6.11 41.80 -9.72
CA GLU A 511 4.73 42.32 -9.62
C GLU A 511 3.80 41.73 -10.68
N GLU A 512 4.36 41.20 -11.77
CA GLU A 512 3.62 40.49 -12.82
C GLU A 512 3.12 39.13 -12.32
N ALA A 513 2.02 38.65 -12.89
CA ALA A 513 1.51 37.33 -12.56
C ALA A 513 2.42 36.24 -13.16
N VAL A 514 2.96 35.37 -12.30
CA VAL A 514 3.88 34.30 -12.72
C VAL A 514 3.09 33.08 -13.18
N LEU A 515 3.30 32.67 -14.43
CA LEU A 515 2.69 31.48 -15.01
C LEU A 515 3.61 30.26 -14.84
N TYR A 516 3.17 29.31 -14.04
CA TYR A 516 3.81 28.01 -13.84
C TYR A 516 3.15 26.96 -14.74
N VAL A 517 3.97 26.11 -15.35
CA VAL A 517 3.54 24.95 -16.13
C VAL A 517 4.14 23.71 -15.50
N LEU A 518 3.29 22.79 -15.03
CA LEU A 518 3.76 21.57 -14.39
C LEU A 518 4.25 20.56 -15.43
N ASP A 519 5.39 19.94 -15.14
CA ASP A 519 5.90 18.84 -15.94
C ASP A 519 5.09 17.56 -15.66
N MET A 520 4.28 17.19 -16.65
CA MET A 520 3.38 16.04 -16.57
C MET A 520 4.06 14.72 -17.00
N GLY A 521 5.36 14.72 -17.30
CA GLY A 521 6.08 13.53 -17.73
C GLY A 521 5.55 12.96 -19.05
N GLU A 522 5.64 11.64 -19.22
CA GLU A 522 5.23 11.00 -20.47
C GLU A 522 3.70 10.85 -20.60
N PRO A 523 3.16 11.03 -21.81
CA PRO A 523 1.74 10.84 -22.05
C PRO A 523 1.37 9.35 -21.97
N VAL A 524 0.23 9.05 -21.36
CA VAL A 524 -0.28 7.68 -21.20
C VAL A 524 -1.39 7.42 -22.21
N ARG A 525 -1.34 6.26 -22.87
CA ARG A 525 -2.44 5.79 -23.73
C ARG A 525 -3.65 5.43 -22.89
N VAL A 526 -4.81 6.01 -23.22
CA VAL A 526 -6.05 5.80 -22.45
C VAL A 526 -6.50 4.34 -22.49
N ILE A 527 -6.26 3.64 -23.61
CA ILE A 527 -6.56 2.21 -23.75
C ILE A 527 -5.71 1.34 -22.80
N GLU A 528 -4.43 1.65 -22.64
CA GLU A 528 -3.55 0.92 -21.72
C GLU A 528 -3.96 1.14 -20.26
N LEU A 529 -4.40 2.35 -19.93
CA LEU A 529 -4.97 2.64 -18.61
C LEU A 529 -6.24 1.80 -18.35
N ALA A 530 -7.14 1.72 -19.33
CA ALA A 530 -8.35 0.90 -19.24
C ALA A 530 -8.02 -0.58 -18.99
N GLU A 531 -7.12 -1.16 -19.78
CA GLU A 531 -6.66 -2.55 -19.63
C GLU A 531 -6.07 -2.82 -18.24
N LYS A 532 -5.24 -1.90 -17.73
CA LYS A 532 -4.65 -2.03 -16.39
C LYS A 532 -5.72 -1.97 -15.29
N MET A 533 -6.72 -1.08 -15.43
CA MET A 533 -7.82 -0.97 -14.47
C MET A 533 -8.72 -2.23 -14.48
N ILE A 534 -8.94 -2.84 -15.64
CA ILE A 534 -9.65 -4.13 -15.77
C ILE A 534 -8.87 -5.24 -15.04
N ARG A 535 -7.55 -5.36 -15.30
CA ARG A 535 -6.67 -6.34 -14.64
C ARG A 535 -6.60 -6.15 -13.14
N MET A 536 -6.60 -4.90 -12.66
CA MET A 536 -6.62 -4.56 -11.23
C MET A 536 -7.85 -5.12 -10.51
N LYS A 537 -8.98 -5.30 -11.22
CA LYS A 537 -10.20 -5.94 -10.69
C LYS A 537 -10.22 -7.46 -10.88
N GLY A 538 -9.14 -8.06 -11.36
CA GLY A 538 -9.05 -9.50 -11.63
C GLY A 538 -9.84 -9.95 -12.86
N LEU A 539 -10.15 -9.01 -13.76
CA LEU A 539 -10.88 -9.24 -15.00
C LEU A 539 -9.90 -9.19 -16.20
N THR A 540 -10.35 -9.66 -17.36
CA THR A 540 -9.59 -9.69 -18.62
C THR A 540 -10.28 -8.90 -19.70
#